data_AF-A0A7V9TEJ6-F1
#
_entry.id   AF-A0A7V9TEJ6-F1
#
_cell.length_a   1.000
_cell.length_b   1.000
_cell.length_c   1.000
_cell.angle_alpha   90.00
_cell.angle_beta   90.00
_cell.angle_gamma   90.00
#
_symmetry.space_group_name_H-M   'P 1'
#
loop_
_entity.id
_entity.type
_entity.pdbx_description
1 polymer ?
#
loop_
_entity_poly.entity_id
_entity_poly.type
_entity_poly.pdbx_seq_one_letter_code
_entity_poly.pdbx_strand_id
1 'polypeptide(L)'
;MKTGEWTRVEGANWRAPEEPGSQAMPNEPVTQVSWNDANEYARWADKRLPTKAEWEYAARGGLEGKEYSWGDELRPAGKPVANW
;
A
#
# COMPACT_ATOMS: atom_id res chain seq x y z
N MET A 1 -6.35 21.34 7.59
CA MET A 1 -6.21 19.88 7.84
C MET A 1 -7.20 19.19 6.93
N LYS A 2 -6.76 18.50 5.87
CA LYS A 2 -7.66 17.65 5.06
C LYS A 2 -8.11 16.51 5.98
N THR A 3 -9.40 16.38 6.22
CA THR A 3 -9.99 15.30 7.01
C THR A 3 -9.64 13.96 6.35
N GLY A 4 -9.38 12.92 7.14
CA GLY A 4 -9.02 11.57 6.66
C GLY A 4 -10.17 10.83 5.96
N GLU A 5 -11.09 11.56 5.34
CA GLU A 5 -12.28 11.04 4.70
C GLU A 5 -12.03 10.87 3.20
N TRP A 6 -12.27 9.65 2.71
CA TRP A 6 -12.23 9.36 1.29
C TRP A 6 -13.33 10.14 0.57
N THR A 7 -12.93 11.00 -0.36
CA THR A 7 -13.85 11.71 -1.25
C THR A 7 -13.67 11.19 -2.67
N ARG A 8 -14.78 10.87 -3.34
CA ARG A 8 -14.74 10.54 -4.76
C ARG A 8 -14.49 11.81 -5.56
N VAL A 9 -13.36 11.86 -6.24
CA VAL A 9 -13.01 12.94 -7.17
C VAL A 9 -13.16 12.40 -8.59
N GLU A 10 -14.04 13.00 -9.38
CA GLU A 10 -14.22 12.61 -10.77
C GLU A 10 -12.93 12.84 -11.57
N GLY A 11 -12.51 11.84 -12.34
CA GLY A 11 -11.29 11.89 -13.14
C GLY A 11 -9.99 11.54 -12.41
N ALA A 12 -9.99 11.40 -11.08
CA ALA A 12 -8.83 10.90 -10.35
C ALA A 12 -8.55 9.43 -10.70
N ASN A 13 -7.29 9.11 -11.00
CA ASN A 13 -6.84 7.78 -11.43
C ASN A 13 -5.35 7.58 -11.13
N TRP A 14 -4.79 6.42 -11.46
CA TRP A 14 -3.40 6.08 -11.12
C TRP A 14 -2.33 7.05 -11.66
N ARG A 15 -2.60 7.80 -12.73
CA ARG A 15 -1.70 8.83 -13.27
C ARG A 15 -1.85 10.19 -12.58
N ALA A 16 -3.06 10.49 -12.11
CA ALA A 16 -3.45 11.74 -11.46
C ALA A 16 -4.25 11.40 -10.19
N PRO A 17 -3.58 10.93 -9.12
CA PRO A 17 -4.24 10.24 -8.01
C PRO A 17 -5.00 11.16 -7.05
N GLU A 18 -4.67 12.45 -7.04
CA GLU A 18 -5.31 13.45 -6.17
C GLU A 18 -6.48 14.17 -6.85
N GLU A 19 -6.26 14.67 -8.07
CA GLU A 19 -7.24 15.46 -8.82
C GLU A 19 -6.87 15.52 -10.31
N PRO A 20 -7.81 15.82 -11.22
CA PRO A 20 -7.50 15.99 -12.63
C PRO A 20 -6.39 17.03 -12.86
N GLY A 21 -5.29 16.60 -13.49
CA GLY A 21 -4.12 17.45 -13.74
C GLY A 21 -2.98 17.27 -12.73
N SER A 22 -3.20 16.54 -11.63
CA SER A 22 -2.10 16.10 -10.76
C SER A 22 -1.28 14.99 -11.41
N GLN A 23 -0.11 14.69 -10.83
CA GLN A 23 0.80 13.66 -11.33
C GLN A 23 1.20 12.71 -10.22
N ALA A 24 1.18 11.42 -10.51
CA ALA A 24 1.78 10.41 -9.64
C ALA A 24 3.29 10.63 -9.54
N MET A 25 3.81 10.52 -8.31
CA MET A 25 5.24 10.67 -8.04
C MET A 25 6.01 9.43 -8.50
N PRO A 26 7.15 9.59 -9.20
CA PRO A 26 8.02 8.47 -9.51
C PRO A 26 8.51 7.76 -8.24
N ASN A 27 8.56 6.43 -8.27
CA ASN A 27 9.00 5.56 -7.17
C ASN A 27 8.10 5.54 -5.90
N GLU A 28 6.94 6.19 -5.94
CA GLU A 28 5.90 5.97 -4.93
C GLU A 28 5.01 4.78 -5.31
N PRO A 29 4.37 4.10 -4.34
CA PRO A 29 3.39 3.07 -4.64
C PRO A 29 2.25 3.63 -5.52
N VAL A 30 1.92 2.91 -6.59
CA VAL A 30 0.76 3.27 -7.42
C VAL A 30 -0.54 3.15 -6.60
N THR A 31 -1.39 4.16 -6.70
CA THR A 31 -2.70 4.23 -6.03
C THR A 31 -3.83 4.30 -7.06
N GLN A 32 -5.08 4.36 -6.60
CA GLN A 32 -6.28 4.35 -7.46
C GLN A 32 -6.36 3.13 -8.39
N VAL A 33 -5.82 1.98 -7.94
CA VAL A 33 -5.91 0.70 -8.63
C VAL A 33 -6.89 -0.22 -7.91
N SER A 34 -7.76 -0.86 -8.67
CA SER A 34 -8.67 -1.87 -8.13
C SER A 34 -7.94 -3.21 -7.93
N TRP A 35 -8.59 -4.14 -7.23
CA TRP A 35 -8.10 -5.51 -7.12
C TRP A 35 -7.97 -6.18 -8.50
N ASN A 36 -8.88 -5.89 -9.43
CA ASN A 36 -8.83 -6.41 -10.80
C ASN A 36 -7.59 -5.88 -11.54
N ASP A 37 -7.30 -4.59 -11.43
CA ASP A 37 -6.13 -3.97 -12.06
C ASP A 37 -4.83 -4.57 -11.53
N ALA A 38 -4.74 -4.75 -10.21
CA ALA A 38 -3.59 -5.38 -9.57
C ALA A 38 -3.39 -6.83 -10.03
N ASN A 39 -4.47 -7.58 -10.19
CA ASN A 39 -4.43 -8.97 -10.65
C ASN A 39 -4.02 -9.08 -12.14
N GLU A 40 -4.55 -8.22 -13.01
CA GLU A 40 -4.15 -8.18 -14.42
C GLU A 40 -2.69 -7.73 -14.59
N TYR A 41 -2.23 -6.76 -13.80
CA TYR A 41 -0.82 -6.38 -13.77
C TYR A 41 0.09 -7.53 -13.33
N ALA A 42 -0.30 -8.26 -12.27
CA ALA A 42 0.47 -9.41 -11.80
C ALA A 42 0.59 -10.48 -12.88
N ARG A 43 -0.50 -10.78 -13.60
CA ARG A 43 -0.50 -11.74 -14.72
C ARG A 43 0.39 -11.28 -15.87
N TRP A 44 0.29 -10.02 -16.28
CA TRP A 44 1.16 -9.44 -17.32
C TRP A 44 2.64 -9.56 -16.96
N ALA A 45 2.97 -9.42 -15.67
CA ALA A 45 4.33 -9.55 -15.14
C ALA A 45 4.77 -11.01 -14.88
N ASP A 46 4.01 -12.02 -15.34
CA ASP A 46 4.22 -13.45 -15.08
C ASP A 46 4.29 -13.81 -13.58
N LYS A 47 3.41 -13.17 -12.80
CA LYS A 47 3.28 -13.31 -11.34
C LYS A 47 1.82 -13.55 -10.95
N ARG A 48 1.56 -13.58 -9.65
CA ARG A 48 0.21 -13.55 -9.06
C ARG A 48 0.21 -12.70 -7.80
N LEU A 49 -0.99 -12.29 -7.37
CA LEU A 49 -1.17 -11.74 -6.04
C LEU A 49 -0.88 -12.81 -4.97
N PRO A 50 -0.31 -12.42 -3.82
CA PRO A 50 -0.14 -13.33 -2.70
C PRO A 50 -1.51 -13.71 -2.13
N THR A 51 -1.59 -14.93 -1.60
CA THR A 51 -2.69 -15.26 -0.69
C THR A 51 -2.55 -14.45 0.61
N LYS A 52 -3.63 -14.32 1.37
CA LYS A 52 -3.58 -13.65 2.69
C LYS A 52 -2.49 -14.26 3.59
N ALA A 53 -2.38 -15.59 3.62
CA ALA A 53 -1.42 -16.29 4.46
C ALA A 53 0.03 -16.04 4.02
N GLU A 54 0.32 -16.07 2.72
CA GLU A 54 1.65 -15.74 2.18
C GLU A 54 2.03 -14.29 2.48
N TRP A 55 1.07 -13.36 2.32
CA TRP A 55 1.29 -11.95 2.61
C TRP A 55 1.62 -11.74 4.09
N GLU A 56 0.84 -12.34 4.99
CA GLU A 56 1.08 -12.23 6.44
C GLU A 56 2.42 -12.86 6.84
N TYR A 57 2.73 -14.05 6.32
CA TYR A 57 4.00 -14.73 6.60
C TYR A 57 5.20 -13.88 6.17
N ALA A 58 5.17 -13.31 4.96
CA ALA A 58 6.23 -12.43 4.48
C ALA A 58 6.31 -11.13 5.31
N ALA A 59 5.17 -10.51 5.63
CA ALA A 59 5.10 -9.28 6.42
C ALA A 59 5.63 -9.48 7.86
N ARG A 60 5.47 -10.66 8.44
CA ARG A 60 6.00 -10.99 9.77
C ARG A 60 7.52 -11.12 9.80
N GLY A 61 8.18 -11.38 8.67
CA GLY A 61 9.65 -11.41 8.60
C GLY A 61 10.31 -12.43 9.56
N GLY A 62 9.63 -13.54 9.87
CA GLY A 62 10.11 -14.55 10.82
C GLY A 62 9.79 -14.27 12.29
N LEU A 63 9.10 -13.17 12.61
CA LEU A 63 8.64 -12.87 13.96
C LEU A 63 7.31 -13.59 14.26
N GLU A 64 7.27 -14.33 15.36
CA GLU A 64 6.06 -15.00 15.84
C GLU A 64 5.34 -14.14 16.88
N GLY A 65 4.01 -13.99 16.72
CA GLY A 65 3.15 -13.35 17.71
C GLY A 65 3.34 -11.84 17.90
N LYS A 66 4.04 -11.16 17.00
CA LYS A 66 4.27 -9.69 17.05
C LYS A 66 3.15 -8.90 16.39
N GLU A 67 2.87 -7.72 16.95
CA GLU A 67 1.85 -6.78 16.46
C GLU A 67 2.27 -6.13 15.13
N TYR A 68 3.54 -5.74 15.01
CA TYR A 68 4.12 -5.13 13.82
C TYR A 68 5.19 -6.01 13.19
N SER A 69 5.53 -5.73 11.93
CA SER A 69 6.62 -6.39 11.18
C SER A 69 8.01 -6.25 11.83
N TRP A 70 8.16 -5.37 12.81
CA TRP A 70 9.42 -5.07 13.51
C TRP A 70 9.35 -5.31 15.03
N GLY A 71 8.25 -5.84 15.57
CA GLY A 71 8.09 -6.08 17.00
C GLY A 71 6.75 -5.61 17.55
N ASP A 72 6.71 -5.33 18.85
CA ASP A 72 5.47 -4.99 19.58
C ASP A 72 5.27 -3.48 19.77
N GLU A 73 6.30 -2.67 19.56
CA GLU A 73 6.23 -1.22 19.73
C GLU A 73 6.03 -0.53 18.37
N LEU A 74 4.99 0.30 18.25
CA LEU A 74 4.73 1.08 17.03
C LEU A 74 5.87 2.05 16.70
N ARG A 75 6.52 2.61 17.73
CA ARG A 75 7.62 3.56 17.60
C ARG A 75 8.81 3.16 18.49
N PRO A 76 9.59 2.14 18.09
CA PRO A 76 10.78 1.76 18.83
C PRO A 76 11.70 2.98 19.05
N ALA A 77 12.04 3.25 20.30
CA ALA A 77 12.81 4.44 20.70
C ALA A 77 12.22 5.79 20.22
N GLY A 78 10.89 5.86 20.09
CA GLY A 78 10.16 7.05 19.66
C GLY A 78 10.23 7.35 18.16
N LYS A 79 10.84 6.47 17.33
CA LYS A 79 11.04 6.72 15.90
C LYS A 79 10.00 6.01 15.02
N PRO A 80 9.55 6.65 13.92
CA PRO A 80 8.89 5.95 12.82
C PRO A 80 9.77 4.87 12.24
N VAL A 81 9.16 3.72 11.97
CA VAL A 81 9.79 2.60 11.26
C VAL A 81 9.01 2.18 10.02
N ALA A 82 7.84 2.79 9.80
CA ALA A 82 7.06 2.73 8.58
C ALA A 82 6.55 4.13 8.22
N ASN A 83 6.23 4.33 6.94
CA ASN A 83 5.60 5.55 6.46
C ASN A 83 4.13 5.57 6.95
N TRP A 84 3.67 6.72 7.43
CA TRP A 84 2.27 7.00 7.74
C TRP A 84 1.89 8.40 7.31
#